data_AF-A0A2G4G2T1-F1
#
_entry.id   AF-A0A2G4G2T1-F1
#
_cell.length_a   1.000
_cell.length_b   1.000
_cell.length_c   1.000
_cell.angle_alpha   90.00
_cell.angle_beta   90.00
_cell.angle_gamma   90.00
#
_symmetry.space_group_name_H-M   'P 1'
#
loop_
_entity.id
_entity.type
_entity.pdbx_description
1 polymer ?
#
loop_
_entity_poly.entity_id
_entity_poly.type
_entity_poly.pdbx_seq_one_letter_code
_entity_poly.pdbx_strand_id
1 'polypeptide(L)'
;SSTMAAEDPEKAESAARSAEVLVEALKANILPSDLLTREAFENAISVIMAVGGSTNSVLHLLAVARTAGVPLSIDDFETIRQRVPVICDLKPSGRYVTVDLHQAGGIPQVMKLLLDAGLLHGDCRTIEGKTLAELLASVPSQPPSGQDVIRPLSNPLYPKGHLAILKGNLAEEGAVAKISGVKNPVITGPARVFESEESCLAAILDKQINPGDVVVVRNEGPVGGPGMREMLSPTAAIVGQGMLDSVALITDGRFSGGSFGLVVGHVAPEAAVGGTIGLVEEGDSITVDAIELLIQLNVPDAEIARRRSAWVKPEPRYRTGVLGKYARLVGSSSRGAVTDEI
;
A
#
# COMPACT_ATOMS: atom_id res chain seq x y z
N SER A 1 -13.83 -15.59 8.44
CA SER A 1 -13.06 -15.20 9.64
C SER A 1 -12.62 -13.74 9.65
N SER A 2 -12.16 -13.15 8.54
CA SER A 2 -11.51 -11.81 8.53
C SER A 2 -12.42 -10.60 8.79
N THR A 3 -13.73 -10.73 8.58
CA THR A 3 -14.68 -9.60 8.70
C THR A 3 -15.65 -9.72 9.86
N MET A 4 -15.58 -10.81 10.64
CA MET A 4 -16.38 -11.00 11.85
C MET A 4 -15.99 -9.96 12.90
N ALA A 5 -16.97 -9.35 13.57
CA ALA A 5 -16.71 -8.38 14.62
C ALA A 5 -16.00 -9.05 15.82
N ALA A 6 -15.17 -8.30 16.54
CA ALA A 6 -14.38 -8.85 17.64
C ALA A 6 -15.23 -9.33 18.81
N GLU A 7 -16.36 -8.66 19.07
CA GLU A 7 -17.26 -8.92 20.19
C GLU A 7 -18.35 -9.96 19.87
N ASP A 8 -18.46 -10.37 18.60
CA ASP A 8 -19.52 -11.29 18.15
C ASP A 8 -19.16 -12.75 18.50
N PRO A 9 -20.09 -13.56 19.06
CA PRO A 9 -19.86 -14.96 19.37
C PRO A 9 -19.26 -15.79 18.23
N GLU A 10 -19.60 -15.50 16.97
CA GLU A 10 -19.07 -16.22 15.81
C GLU A 10 -17.53 -16.14 15.71
N LYS A 11 -16.91 -15.09 16.28
CA LYS A 11 -15.45 -14.96 16.32
C LYS A 11 -14.83 -16.04 17.20
N ALA A 12 -15.44 -16.32 18.34
CA ALA A 12 -14.99 -17.37 19.25
C ALA A 12 -15.19 -18.76 18.64
N GLU A 13 -16.32 -18.99 17.97
CA GLU A 13 -16.59 -20.21 17.21
C GLU A 13 -15.57 -20.41 16.07
N SER A 14 -15.27 -19.35 15.32
CA SER A 14 -14.23 -19.37 14.27
C SER A 14 -12.85 -19.67 14.84
N ALA A 15 -12.53 -19.22 16.06
CA ALA A 15 -11.26 -19.51 16.71
C ALA A 15 -11.17 -20.99 17.12
N ALA A 16 -12.23 -21.55 17.71
CA ALA A 16 -12.31 -22.97 18.02
C ALA A 16 -12.18 -23.84 16.75
N ARG A 17 -12.89 -23.47 15.69
CA ARG A 17 -12.81 -24.14 14.39
C ARG A 17 -11.41 -24.06 13.78
N SER A 18 -10.72 -22.93 13.93
CA SER A 18 -9.33 -22.77 13.43
C SER A 18 -8.38 -23.76 14.11
N ALA A 19 -8.56 -24.03 15.41
CA ALA A 19 -7.77 -25.03 16.13
C ALA A 19 -8.05 -26.45 15.64
N GLU A 20 -9.31 -26.81 15.38
CA GLU A 20 -9.66 -28.11 14.79
C GLU A 20 -9.03 -28.28 13.40
N VAL A 21 -9.16 -27.26 12.54
CA VAL A 21 -8.57 -27.26 11.19
C VAL A 21 -7.05 -27.38 11.26
N LEU A 22 -6.39 -26.73 12.21
CA LEU A 22 -4.95 -26.88 12.41
C LEU A 22 -4.55 -28.32 12.74
N VAL A 23 -5.32 -29.03 13.58
CA VAL A 23 -5.05 -30.45 13.89
C VAL A 23 -5.17 -31.31 12.63
N GLU A 24 -6.16 -31.06 11.78
CA GLU A 24 -6.31 -31.78 10.51
C GLU A 24 -5.20 -31.42 9.52
N ALA A 25 -4.79 -30.14 9.45
CA ALA A 25 -3.67 -29.70 8.63
C ALA A 25 -2.36 -30.38 9.04
N LEU A 26 -2.12 -30.56 10.35
CA LEU A 26 -0.97 -31.30 10.86
C LEU A 26 -1.00 -32.77 10.43
N LYS A 27 -2.15 -33.44 10.55
CA LYS A 27 -2.32 -34.84 10.10
C LYS A 27 -2.07 -34.98 8.60
N ALA A 28 -2.50 -34.01 7.81
CA ALA A 28 -2.32 -33.95 6.36
C ALA A 28 -0.97 -33.35 5.92
N ASN A 29 -0.10 -32.98 6.87
CA ASN A 29 1.19 -32.32 6.64
C ASN A 29 1.10 -31.11 5.69
N ILE A 30 0.12 -30.24 5.91
CA ILE A 30 -0.05 -28.98 5.17
C ILE A 30 0.88 -27.94 5.78
N LEU A 31 1.87 -27.50 5.00
CA LEU A 31 2.86 -26.51 5.43
C LEU A 31 2.53 -25.13 4.87
N PRO A 32 3.00 -24.04 5.51
CA PRO A 32 2.87 -22.69 4.95
C PRO A 32 3.41 -22.57 3.52
N SER A 33 4.49 -23.28 3.18
CA SER A 33 5.06 -23.33 1.83
C SER A 33 4.12 -23.94 0.78
N ASP A 34 3.17 -24.77 1.21
CA ASP A 34 2.16 -25.36 0.31
C ASP A 34 1.01 -24.39 0.02
N LEU A 35 0.87 -23.36 0.86
CA LEU A 35 -0.25 -22.40 0.83
C LEU A 35 0.18 -21.03 0.29
N LEU A 36 1.38 -20.59 0.66
CA LEU A 36 1.95 -19.30 0.27
C LEU A 36 2.68 -19.45 -1.06
N THR A 37 1.94 -19.74 -2.14
CA THR A 37 2.48 -19.81 -3.50
C THR A 37 2.39 -18.46 -4.21
N ARG A 38 3.03 -18.34 -5.37
CA ARG A 38 2.94 -17.16 -6.23
C ARG A 38 1.48 -16.78 -6.52
N GLU A 39 0.67 -17.77 -6.90
CA GLU A 39 -0.74 -17.63 -7.21
C GLU A 39 -1.55 -17.18 -5.99
N ALA A 40 -1.19 -17.63 -4.78
CA ALA A 40 -1.82 -17.17 -3.55
C ALA A 40 -1.53 -15.69 -3.26
N PHE A 41 -0.32 -15.21 -3.55
CA PHE A 41 0.00 -13.78 -3.47
C PHE A 41 -0.75 -12.97 -4.52
N GLU A 42 -0.85 -13.45 -5.76
CA GLU A 42 -1.65 -12.79 -6.79
C GLU A 42 -3.13 -12.71 -6.38
N ASN A 43 -3.68 -13.78 -5.79
CA ASN A 43 -5.01 -13.79 -5.21
C ASN A 43 -5.17 -12.73 -4.11
N ALA A 44 -4.20 -12.64 -3.20
CA ALA A 44 -4.22 -11.64 -2.12
C ALA A 44 -4.23 -10.21 -2.68
N ILE A 45 -3.40 -9.92 -3.69
CA ILE A 45 -3.35 -8.62 -4.36
C ILE A 45 -4.70 -8.33 -5.03
N SER A 46 -5.28 -9.28 -5.77
CA SER A 46 -6.60 -9.11 -6.39
C SER A 46 -7.67 -8.76 -5.35
N VAL A 47 -7.70 -9.46 -4.22
CA VAL A 47 -8.67 -9.15 -3.14
C VAL A 47 -8.42 -7.77 -2.55
N ILE A 48 -7.17 -7.39 -2.29
CA ILE A 48 -6.80 -6.06 -1.78
C ILE A 48 -7.28 -4.94 -2.72
N MET A 49 -7.10 -5.11 -4.03
CA MET A 49 -7.58 -4.14 -5.03
C MET A 49 -9.11 -4.06 -4.99
N ALA A 50 -9.78 -5.21 -5.01
CA ALA A 50 -11.24 -5.29 -5.04
C ALA A 50 -11.91 -4.60 -3.83
N VAL A 51 -11.30 -4.71 -2.65
CA VAL A 51 -11.84 -4.13 -1.42
C VAL A 51 -11.39 -2.70 -1.12
N GLY A 52 -10.52 -2.10 -1.95
CA GLY A 52 -10.02 -0.75 -1.66
C GLY A 52 -9.00 -0.71 -0.50
N GLY A 53 -8.19 -1.77 -0.33
CA GLY A 53 -7.29 -2.00 0.80
C GLY A 53 -6.17 -0.97 1.02
N SER A 54 -5.38 -1.15 2.09
CA SER A 54 -4.32 -0.21 2.45
C SER A 54 -3.10 -0.30 1.54
N THR A 55 -2.40 0.81 1.33
CA THR A 55 -1.06 0.86 0.70
C THR A 55 -0.04 0.03 1.49
N ASN A 56 -0.19 -0.06 2.82
CA ASN A 56 0.65 -0.89 3.69
C ASN A 56 0.62 -2.38 3.29
N SER A 57 -0.45 -2.85 2.65
CA SER A 57 -0.54 -4.23 2.18
C SER A 57 0.51 -4.55 1.12
N VAL A 58 0.98 -3.57 0.34
CA VAL A 58 2.10 -3.74 -0.59
C VAL A 58 3.36 -4.14 0.16
N LEU A 59 3.71 -3.38 1.21
CA LEU A 59 4.89 -3.64 2.04
C LEU A 59 4.81 -5.03 2.70
N HIS A 60 3.67 -5.36 3.30
CA HIS A 60 3.51 -6.62 4.02
C HIS A 60 3.50 -7.84 3.11
N LEU A 61 2.84 -7.79 1.95
CA LEU A 61 2.84 -8.93 1.02
C LEU A 61 4.23 -9.17 0.41
N LEU A 62 4.98 -8.11 0.09
CA LEU A 62 6.37 -8.24 -0.34
C LEU A 62 7.24 -8.91 0.73
N ALA A 63 7.08 -8.48 1.99
CA ALA A 63 7.81 -9.07 3.12
C ALA A 63 7.48 -10.55 3.31
N VAL A 64 6.18 -10.90 3.34
CA VAL A 64 5.73 -12.29 3.53
C VAL A 64 6.16 -13.18 2.35
N ALA A 65 6.08 -12.69 1.11
CA ALA A 65 6.55 -13.42 -0.06
C ALA A 65 8.04 -13.72 0.01
N ARG A 66 8.85 -12.72 0.39
CA ARG A 66 10.29 -12.89 0.57
C ARG A 66 10.62 -13.90 1.68
N THR A 67 9.97 -13.80 2.84
CA THR A 67 10.14 -14.79 3.93
C THR A 67 9.72 -16.19 3.51
N ALA A 68 8.70 -16.31 2.65
CA ALA A 68 8.27 -17.59 2.09
C ALA A 68 9.16 -18.10 0.94
N GLY A 69 10.16 -17.32 0.49
CA GLY A 69 11.00 -17.67 -0.66
C GLY A 69 10.28 -17.60 -2.01
N VAL A 70 9.18 -16.85 -2.10
CA VAL A 70 8.38 -16.70 -3.32
C VAL A 70 8.71 -15.39 -4.03
N PRO A 71 8.96 -15.41 -5.35
CA PRO A 71 9.20 -14.19 -6.10
C PRO A 71 7.93 -13.32 -6.15
N LEU A 72 8.02 -12.14 -5.57
CA LEU A 72 7.02 -11.08 -5.69
C LEU A 72 7.74 -9.74 -5.76
N SER A 73 7.35 -8.92 -6.71
CA SER A 73 7.89 -7.59 -6.97
C SER A 73 6.79 -6.54 -6.81
N ILE A 74 7.18 -5.29 -6.59
CA ILE A 74 6.23 -4.18 -6.54
C ILE A 74 5.46 -4.05 -7.87
N ASP A 75 6.07 -4.42 -9.00
CA ASP A 75 5.46 -4.34 -10.34
C ASP A 75 4.30 -5.32 -10.54
N ASP A 76 4.25 -6.40 -9.77
CA ASP A 76 3.15 -7.35 -9.78
C ASP A 76 1.84 -6.70 -9.31
N PHE A 77 1.94 -5.73 -8.39
CA PHE A 77 0.78 -4.97 -7.92
C PHE A 77 0.17 -4.14 -9.04
N GLU A 78 1.00 -3.45 -9.83
CA GLU A 78 0.52 -2.65 -10.95
C GLU A 78 -0.11 -3.52 -12.05
N THR A 79 0.53 -4.65 -12.36
CA THR A 79 0.01 -5.62 -13.34
C THR A 79 -1.40 -6.10 -12.94
N ILE A 80 -1.61 -6.41 -11.66
CA ILE A 80 -2.91 -6.87 -11.15
C ILE A 80 -3.90 -5.71 -11.04
N ARG A 81 -3.45 -4.53 -10.62
CA ARG A 81 -4.27 -3.31 -10.52
C ARG A 81 -5.01 -2.98 -11.81
N GLN A 82 -4.34 -3.16 -12.95
CA GLN A 82 -4.89 -2.85 -14.27
C GLN A 82 -6.10 -3.71 -14.65
N ARG A 83 -6.21 -4.92 -14.10
CA ARG A 83 -7.27 -5.89 -14.42
C ARG A 83 -8.33 -6.05 -13.33
N VAL A 84 -8.03 -5.71 -12.07
CA VAL A 84 -8.97 -5.90 -10.96
C VAL A 84 -9.67 -4.59 -10.60
N PRO A 85 -11.00 -4.48 -10.74
CA PRO A 85 -11.74 -3.29 -10.34
C PRO A 85 -11.93 -3.21 -8.82
N VAL A 86 -12.17 -2.01 -8.30
CA VAL A 86 -12.62 -1.82 -6.91
C VAL A 86 -14.14 -2.01 -6.87
N ILE A 87 -14.60 -3.02 -6.12
CA ILE A 87 -16.03 -3.38 -6.03
C ILE A 87 -16.63 -3.15 -4.65
N CYS A 88 -15.83 -2.86 -3.62
CA CYS A 88 -16.35 -2.53 -2.30
C CYS A 88 -16.33 -1.02 -2.02
N ASP A 89 -17.44 -0.50 -1.49
CA ASP A 89 -17.57 0.91 -1.09
C ASP A 89 -17.23 1.08 0.41
N LEU A 90 -15.95 0.97 0.74
CA LEU A 90 -15.47 0.92 2.12
C LEU A 90 -14.64 2.14 2.51
N LYS A 91 -14.84 2.60 3.75
CA LYS A 91 -13.96 3.57 4.39
C LYS A 91 -12.51 3.07 4.38
N PRO A 92 -11.52 3.97 4.27
CA PRO A 92 -11.65 5.43 4.36
C PRO A 92 -12.08 6.14 3.06
N SER A 93 -12.01 5.46 1.91
CA SER A 93 -12.33 6.08 0.60
C SER A 93 -13.83 6.06 0.26
N GLY A 94 -14.58 5.15 0.87
CA GLY A 94 -16.00 4.92 0.64
C GLY A 94 -16.87 5.18 1.88
N ARG A 95 -18.09 4.64 1.86
CA ARG A 95 -19.12 4.92 2.88
C ARG A 95 -19.16 3.91 4.03
N TYR A 96 -19.02 2.62 3.72
CA TYR A 96 -19.32 1.53 4.64
C TYR A 96 -18.11 1.08 5.47
N VAL A 97 -18.37 0.32 6.53
CA VAL A 97 -17.34 -0.29 7.40
C VAL A 97 -17.31 -1.81 7.25
N THR A 98 -16.33 -2.46 7.86
CA THR A 98 -16.11 -3.92 7.72
C THR A 98 -17.29 -4.76 8.19
N VAL A 99 -18.09 -4.28 9.15
CA VAL A 99 -19.30 -4.99 9.60
C VAL A 99 -20.36 -5.02 8.50
N ASP A 100 -20.54 -3.92 7.77
CA ASP A 100 -21.45 -3.88 6.61
C ASP A 100 -20.96 -4.84 5.51
N LEU A 101 -19.64 -4.88 5.27
CA LEU A 101 -19.03 -5.84 4.34
C LEU A 101 -19.35 -7.27 4.76
N HIS A 102 -19.23 -7.56 6.06
CA HIS A 102 -19.50 -8.88 6.60
C HIS A 102 -20.95 -9.31 6.35
N GLN A 103 -21.90 -8.41 6.65
CA GLN A 103 -23.34 -8.63 6.42
C GLN A 103 -23.69 -8.78 4.94
N ALA A 104 -22.94 -8.13 4.04
CA ALA A 104 -23.09 -8.26 2.60
C ALA A 104 -22.49 -9.56 2.02
N GLY A 105 -21.97 -10.47 2.85
CA GLY A 105 -21.38 -11.75 2.44
C GLY A 105 -19.85 -11.84 2.63
N GLY A 106 -19.23 -10.75 3.08
CA GLY A 106 -17.82 -10.71 3.47
C GLY A 106 -16.83 -10.96 2.34
N ILE A 107 -15.60 -11.31 2.73
CA ILE A 107 -14.54 -11.67 1.78
C ILE A 107 -14.89 -12.88 0.90
N PRO A 108 -15.58 -13.94 1.37
CA PRO A 108 -15.98 -15.04 0.49
C PRO A 108 -16.82 -14.57 -0.72
N GLN A 109 -17.75 -13.64 -0.52
CA GLN A 109 -18.54 -13.07 -1.61
C GLN A 109 -17.66 -12.30 -2.62
N VAL A 110 -16.71 -11.50 -2.13
CA VAL A 110 -15.75 -10.77 -2.98
C VAL A 110 -14.89 -11.76 -3.78
N MET A 111 -14.33 -12.77 -3.12
CA MET A 111 -13.50 -13.77 -3.78
C MET A 111 -14.30 -14.57 -4.82
N LYS A 112 -15.55 -14.92 -4.55
CA LYS A 112 -16.41 -15.63 -5.50
C LYS A 112 -16.62 -14.83 -6.80
N LEU A 113 -16.91 -13.53 -6.69
CA LEU A 113 -17.06 -12.66 -7.86
C LEU A 113 -15.77 -12.60 -8.69
N LEU A 114 -14.62 -12.44 -8.02
CA LEU A 114 -13.32 -12.40 -8.71
C LEU A 114 -12.97 -13.75 -9.34
N LEU A 115 -13.25 -14.87 -8.67
CA LEU A 115 -13.03 -16.22 -9.19
C LEU A 115 -13.85 -16.47 -10.45
N ASP A 116 -15.15 -16.15 -10.43
CA ASP A 116 -16.04 -16.35 -11.59
C ASP A 116 -15.63 -15.48 -12.79
N ALA A 117 -14.92 -14.38 -12.55
CA ALA A 117 -14.36 -13.51 -13.58
C ALA A 117 -12.93 -13.90 -14.03
N GLY A 118 -12.36 -14.97 -13.50
CA GLY A 118 -10.99 -15.40 -13.82
C GLY A 118 -9.89 -14.49 -13.24
N LEU A 119 -10.21 -13.72 -12.19
CA LEU A 119 -9.29 -12.81 -11.49
C LEU A 119 -8.66 -13.43 -10.24
N LEU A 120 -9.03 -14.68 -9.92
CA LEU A 120 -8.38 -15.51 -8.90
C LEU A 120 -8.01 -16.88 -9.45
N HIS A 121 -6.91 -17.40 -8.93
CA HIS A 121 -6.44 -18.77 -9.11
C HIS A 121 -7.24 -19.71 -8.19
N GLY A 122 -8.19 -20.45 -8.76
CA GLY A 122 -9.09 -21.34 -8.02
C GLY A 122 -8.42 -22.57 -7.43
N ASP A 123 -7.33 -23.03 -8.03
CA ASP A 123 -6.61 -24.26 -7.64
C ASP A 123 -5.70 -24.06 -6.41
N CYS A 124 -5.53 -22.82 -5.93
CA CYS A 124 -4.78 -22.54 -4.71
C CYS A 124 -5.33 -23.35 -3.54
N ARG A 125 -4.47 -24.14 -2.92
CA ARG A 125 -4.80 -24.90 -1.71
C ARG A 125 -5.01 -23.96 -0.52
N THR A 126 -5.91 -24.35 0.38
CA THR A 126 -6.22 -23.64 1.62
C THR A 126 -5.81 -24.46 2.84
N ILE A 127 -5.82 -23.86 4.03
CA ILE A 127 -5.49 -24.53 5.28
C ILE A 127 -6.44 -25.71 5.61
N GLU A 128 -7.65 -25.73 5.04
CA GLU A 128 -8.58 -26.86 5.16
C GLU A 128 -8.25 -28.03 4.21
N GLY A 129 -7.18 -27.93 3.43
CA GLY A 129 -6.78 -28.95 2.46
C GLY A 129 -7.59 -28.95 1.16
N LYS A 130 -8.59 -28.08 1.04
CA LYS A 130 -9.39 -27.85 -0.17
C LYS A 130 -8.76 -26.79 -1.06
N THR A 131 -9.05 -26.83 -2.35
CA THR A 131 -8.81 -25.72 -3.28
C THR A 131 -9.72 -24.53 -2.94
N LEU A 132 -9.32 -23.34 -3.39
CA LEU A 132 -10.11 -22.14 -3.21
C LEU A 132 -11.47 -22.23 -3.94
N ALA A 133 -11.48 -22.83 -5.13
CA ALA A 133 -12.72 -23.04 -5.89
C ALA A 133 -13.70 -23.96 -5.15
N GLU A 134 -13.23 -25.05 -4.55
CA GLU A 134 -14.05 -25.93 -3.72
C GLU A 134 -14.59 -25.21 -2.47
N LEU A 135 -13.75 -24.39 -1.83
CA LEU A 135 -14.15 -23.63 -0.64
C LEU A 135 -15.27 -22.62 -0.97
N LEU A 136 -15.24 -22.02 -2.17
CA LEU A 136 -16.20 -21.01 -2.61
C LEU A 136 -17.39 -21.58 -3.40
N ALA A 137 -17.49 -22.89 -3.57
CA ALA A 137 -18.48 -23.52 -4.44
C ALA A 137 -19.94 -23.21 -4.04
N SER A 138 -20.21 -23.03 -2.74
CA SER A 138 -21.54 -22.70 -2.22
C SER A 138 -21.82 -21.20 -2.15
N VAL A 139 -20.83 -20.34 -2.40
CA VAL A 139 -21.01 -18.88 -2.37
C VAL A 139 -21.74 -18.44 -3.65
N PRO A 140 -22.79 -17.60 -3.57
CA PRO A 140 -23.50 -17.14 -4.76
C PRO A 140 -22.61 -16.33 -5.72
N SER A 141 -22.81 -16.53 -7.03
CA SER A 141 -22.12 -15.78 -8.11
C SER A 141 -22.55 -14.32 -8.28
N GLN A 142 -23.42 -13.82 -7.40
CA GLN A 142 -23.87 -12.44 -7.34
C GLN A 142 -23.95 -12.02 -5.87
N PRO A 143 -23.62 -10.76 -5.53
CA PRO A 143 -23.80 -10.29 -4.18
C PRO A 143 -25.30 -10.22 -3.81
N PRO A 144 -25.65 -10.24 -2.52
CA PRO A 144 -27.04 -10.11 -2.08
C PRO A 144 -27.72 -8.86 -2.64
N SER A 145 -29.02 -8.97 -2.94
CA SER A 145 -29.84 -7.83 -3.36
C SER A 145 -30.14 -6.88 -2.20
N GLY A 146 -30.31 -5.58 -2.49
CA GLY A 146 -30.72 -4.59 -1.48
C GLY A 146 -29.57 -4.01 -0.65
N GLN A 147 -28.32 -4.26 -1.05
CA GLN A 147 -27.12 -3.63 -0.51
C GLN A 147 -26.26 -3.06 -1.65
N ASP A 148 -25.41 -2.10 -1.34
CA ASP A 148 -24.44 -1.47 -2.26
C ASP A 148 -23.01 -1.45 -1.69
N VAL A 149 -22.74 -2.26 -0.65
CA VAL A 149 -21.43 -2.46 -0.02
C VAL A 149 -20.50 -3.25 -0.94
N ILE A 150 -20.98 -4.36 -1.50
CA ILE A 150 -20.31 -5.16 -2.52
C ILE A 150 -21.06 -4.99 -3.83
N ARG A 151 -20.46 -4.27 -4.77
CA ARG A 151 -21.03 -3.99 -6.09
C ARG A 151 -20.72 -5.13 -7.06
N PRO A 152 -21.60 -5.41 -8.04
CA PRO A 152 -21.29 -6.36 -9.09
C PRO A 152 -20.14 -5.85 -9.96
N LEU A 153 -19.36 -6.77 -10.54
CA LEU A 153 -18.23 -6.44 -11.43
C LEU A 153 -18.64 -5.63 -12.67
N SER A 154 -19.90 -5.72 -13.10
CA SER A 154 -20.45 -4.93 -14.20
C SER A 154 -20.71 -3.46 -13.84
N ASN A 155 -20.70 -3.12 -12.54
CA ASN A 155 -20.90 -1.76 -12.05
C ASN A 155 -19.96 -1.49 -10.86
N PRO A 156 -18.64 -1.52 -11.07
CA PRO A 156 -17.67 -1.36 -10.00
C PRO A 156 -17.59 0.09 -9.52
N LEU A 157 -17.06 0.33 -8.32
CA LEU A 157 -16.79 1.68 -7.82
C LEU A 157 -15.71 2.37 -8.67
N TYR A 158 -14.65 1.64 -8.99
CA TYR A 158 -13.61 2.07 -9.92
C TYR A 158 -13.28 0.93 -10.89
N PRO A 159 -13.04 1.21 -12.19
CA PRO A 159 -12.79 0.17 -13.19
C PRO A 159 -11.44 -0.53 -13.03
N LYS A 160 -10.51 0.07 -12.25
CA LYS A 160 -9.18 -0.46 -11.95
C LYS A 160 -8.92 -0.35 -10.45
N GLY A 161 -7.95 -1.11 -9.96
CA GLY A 161 -7.48 -1.04 -8.60
C GLY A 161 -6.89 0.33 -8.28
N HIS A 162 -6.87 0.66 -6.99
CA HIS A 162 -6.54 1.98 -6.48
C HIS A 162 -5.09 2.14 -6.00
N LEU A 163 -4.32 1.06 -5.89
CA LEU A 163 -2.91 1.11 -5.46
C LEU A 163 -2.00 1.17 -6.68
N ALA A 164 -1.74 2.38 -7.18
CA ALA A 164 -0.86 2.60 -8.33
C ALA A 164 0.61 2.54 -7.89
N ILE A 165 1.44 1.93 -8.74
CA ILE A 165 2.89 1.93 -8.56
C ILE A 165 3.49 2.98 -9.49
N LEU A 166 4.10 4.01 -8.92
CA LEU A 166 4.76 5.08 -9.66
C LEU A 166 6.26 4.81 -9.73
N LYS A 167 6.88 5.08 -10.89
CA LYS A 167 8.33 5.01 -11.09
C LYS A 167 8.84 6.26 -11.79
N GLY A 168 10.14 6.49 -11.70
CA GLY A 168 10.83 7.58 -12.38
C GLY A 168 12.13 7.89 -11.67
N ASN A 169 12.83 8.95 -12.08
CA ASN A 169 14.14 9.27 -11.48
C ASN A 169 14.04 9.55 -9.96
N LEU A 170 12.87 9.95 -9.46
CA LEU A 170 12.65 10.22 -8.04
C LEU A 170 12.36 8.96 -7.21
N ALA A 171 11.89 7.89 -7.86
CA ALA A 171 11.56 6.59 -7.26
C ALA A 171 11.96 5.44 -8.20
N GLU A 172 13.26 5.20 -8.34
CA GLU A 172 13.81 4.22 -9.30
C GLU A 172 13.38 2.78 -8.98
N GLU A 173 13.22 2.45 -7.69
CA GLU A 173 12.72 1.14 -7.24
C GLU A 173 11.18 1.10 -7.12
N GLY A 174 10.51 2.24 -7.27
CA GLY A 174 9.07 2.40 -7.19
C GLY A 174 8.59 3.15 -5.95
N ALA A 175 7.34 3.60 -6.03
CA ALA A 175 6.58 4.23 -4.96
C ALA A 175 5.12 3.81 -5.04
N VAL A 176 4.38 3.90 -3.93
CA VAL A 176 2.98 3.48 -3.86
C VAL A 176 2.09 4.71 -3.68
N ALA A 177 1.11 4.88 -4.58
CA ALA A 177 0.13 5.95 -4.53
C ALA A 177 -1.29 5.37 -4.43
N LYS A 178 -2.10 5.92 -3.51
CA LYS A 178 -3.54 5.63 -3.49
C LYS A 178 -4.26 6.63 -4.39
N ILE A 179 -4.83 6.16 -5.50
CA ILE A 179 -5.44 7.02 -6.52
C ILE A 179 -6.98 7.05 -6.47
N SER A 180 -7.60 6.43 -5.45
CA SER A 180 -9.05 6.53 -5.22
C SER A 180 -9.46 7.96 -4.93
N GLY A 181 -10.50 8.45 -5.61
CA GLY A 181 -11.09 9.76 -5.32
C GLY A 181 -10.20 10.96 -5.68
N VAL A 182 -9.10 10.74 -6.41
CA VAL A 182 -8.22 11.82 -6.88
C VAL A 182 -8.87 12.52 -8.07
N LYS A 183 -9.23 13.80 -7.92
CA LYS A 183 -9.82 14.60 -9.01
C LYS A 183 -8.78 15.03 -10.04
N ASN A 184 -7.58 15.38 -9.56
CA ASN A 184 -6.46 15.82 -10.38
C ASN A 184 -5.34 14.77 -10.29
N PRO A 185 -5.30 13.77 -11.21
CA PRO A 185 -4.34 12.67 -11.16
C PRO A 185 -2.93 13.07 -11.60
N VAL A 186 -2.73 14.32 -12.00
CA VAL A 186 -1.44 14.87 -12.42
C VAL A 186 -1.22 16.20 -11.75
N ILE A 187 -0.04 16.38 -11.16
CA ILE A 187 0.42 17.67 -10.65
C ILE A 187 1.89 17.87 -11.00
N THR A 188 2.21 19.08 -11.44
CA THR A 188 3.59 19.53 -11.59
C THR A 188 3.75 20.85 -10.86
N GLY A 189 4.73 20.94 -9.98
CA GLY A 189 4.88 22.12 -9.13
C GLY A 189 6.23 22.19 -8.41
N PRO A 190 6.47 23.30 -7.71
CA PRO A 190 7.71 23.49 -6.95
C PRO A 190 7.73 22.58 -5.71
N ALA A 191 8.89 22.02 -5.41
CA ALA A 191 9.13 21.20 -4.24
C ALA A 191 9.15 22.05 -2.96
N ARG A 192 8.45 21.58 -1.92
CA ARG A 192 8.56 22.07 -0.55
C ARG A 192 9.15 20.96 0.31
N VAL A 193 10.40 21.10 0.73
CA VAL A 193 11.21 19.99 1.26
C VAL A 193 11.32 20.04 2.78
N PHE A 194 11.03 18.91 3.41
CA PHE A 194 11.03 18.74 4.86
C PHE A 194 11.80 17.47 5.25
N GLU A 195 12.63 17.60 6.29
CA GLU A 195 13.47 16.49 6.81
C GLU A 195 12.79 15.68 7.92
N SER A 196 11.58 16.09 8.33
CA SER A 196 10.76 15.34 9.27
C SER A 196 9.26 15.67 9.17
N GLU A 197 8.40 14.76 9.63
CA GLU A 197 6.95 15.00 9.79
C GLU A 197 6.65 16.30 10.55
N GLU A 198 7.38 16.55 11.64
CA GLU A 198 7.17 17.69 12.52
C GLU A 198 7.41 19.03 11.80
N SER A 199 8.49 19.12 11.03
CA SER A 199 8.81 20.32 10.24
C SER A 199 7.78 20.57 9.13
N CYS A 200 7.30 19.51 8.49
CA CYS A 200 6.25 19.58 7.49
C CYS A 200 4.92 20.04 8.11
N LEU A 201 4.52 19.44 9.23
CA LEU A 201 3.30 19.81 9.94
C LEU A 201 3.32 21.28 10.36
N ALA A 202 4.44 21.76 10.92
CA ALA A 202 4.58 23.16 11.31
C ALA A 202 4.37 24.11 10.11
N ALA A 203 5.02 23.85 8.97
CA ALA A 203 4.86 24.66 7.77
C ALA A 203 3.44 24.64 7.21
N ILE A 204 2.75 23.49 7.25
CA ILE A 204 1.33 23.40 6.87
C ILE A 204 0.50 24.29 7.80
N LEU A 205 0.62 24.13 9.12
CA LEU A 205 -0.17 24.89 10.10
C LEU A 205 0.08 26.40 10.00
N ASP A 206 1.30 26.81 9.68
CA ASP A 206 1.70 28.20 9.44
C ASP A 206 1.29 28.72 8.05
N LYS A 207 0.53 27.93 7.27
CA LYS A 207 0.04 28.26 5.93
C LYS A 207 1.14 28.62 4.94
N GLN A 208 2.27 27.92 5.04
CA GLN A 208 3.40 28.10 4.13
C GLN A 208 3.30 27.23 2.88
N ILE A 209 2.34 26.33 2.81
CA ILE A 209 2.07 25.47 1.63
C ILE A 209 1.00 26.14 0.77
N ASN A 210 1.26 26.23 -0.53
CA ASN A 210 0.37 26.85 -1.52
C ASN A 210 -0.25 25.82 -2.46
N PRO A 211 -1.42 26.11 -3.06
CA PRO A 211 -1.93 25.34 -4.19
C PRO A 211 -0.89 25.22 -5.30
N GLY A 212 -0.66 24.01 -5.78
CA GLY A 212 0.35 23.65 -6.77
C GLY A 212 1.64 23.09 -6.18
N ASP A 213 1.89 23.25 -4.87
CA ASP A 213 3.10 22.75 -4.24
C ASP A 213 3.18 21.21 -4.26
N VAL A 214 4.41 20.69 -4.39
CA VAL A 214 4.74 19.28 -4.18
C VAL A 214 5.50 19.16 -2.86
N VAL A 215 4.82 18.72 -1.82
CA VAL A 215 5.36 18.58 -0.47
C VAL A 215 6.17 17.29 -0.38
N VAL A 216 7.47 17.41 -0.06
CA VAL A 216 8.42 16.30 0.06
C VAL A 216 8.78 16.13 1.53
N VAL A 217 8.39 15.02 2.14
CA VAL A 217 8.83 14.65 3.50
C VAL A 217 9.79 13.49 3.40
N ARG A 218 11.08 13.72 3.65
CA ARG A 218 12.13 12.73 3.49
C ARG A 218 12.82 12.40 4.80
N ASN A 219 13.69 11.38 4.77
CA ASN A 219 14.32 10.82 5.98
C ASN A 219 13.29 10.22 6.95
N GLU A 220 12.19 9.73 6.41
CA GLU A 220 11.13 9.01 7.13
C GLU A 220 11.01 7.55 6.70
N GLY A 221 11.92 7.09 5.83
CA GLY A 221 12.01 5.71 5.35
C GLY A 221 12.49 4.69 6.40
N PRO A 222 12.66 3.42 6.00
CA PRO A 222 13.10 2.34 6.88
C PRO A 222 14.38 2.66 7.68
N VAL A 223 15.41 3.21 7.04
CA VAL A 223 16.69 3.57 7.65
C VAL A 223 16.66 4.99 8.22
N GLY A 224 16.09 5.94 7.48
CA GLY A 224 16.12 7.38 7.81
C GLY A 224 15.30 7.76 9.02
N GLY A 225 14.09 7.18 9.15
CA GLY A 225 13.17 7.45 10.26
C GLY A 225 13.84 7.23 11.63
N PRO A 226 14.39 6.04 11.91
CA PRO A 226 14.17 4.72 11.29
C PRO A 226 12.78 4.13 11.62
N GLY A 227 12.39 3.07 10.91
CA GLY A 227 11.14 2.33 11.17
C GLY A 227 9.99 2.67 10.22
N MET A 228 10.24 3.51 9.22
CA MET A 228 9.27 3.85 8.18
C MET A 228 7.92 4.28 8.76
N ARG A 229 7.88 5.35 9.57
CA ARG A 229 6.67 5.71 10.34
C ARG A 229 5.49 6.03 9.42
N GLU A 230 4.30 5.82 9.94
CA GLU A 230 3.05 6.21 9.27
C GLU A 230 2.63 7.61 9.73
N MET A 231 2.67 8.57 8.83
CA MET A 231 2.37 9.97 9.09
C MET A 231 0.90 10.26 8.76
N LEU A 232 0.11 10.60 9.77
CA LEU A 232 -1.28 11.05 9.61
C LEU A 232 -1.39 12.57 9.72
N SER A 233 -0.51 13.20 10.50
CA SER A 233 -0.63 14.61 10.88
C SER A 233 -0.55 15.55 9.67
N PRO A 234 0.43 15.41 8.75
CA PRO A 234 0.53 16.27 7.57
C PRO A 234 -0.69 16.14 6.65
N THR A 235 -1.16 14.90 6.41
CA THR A 235 -2.28 14.68 5.51
C THR A 235 -3.59 15.21 6.09
N ALA A 236 -3.84 14.99 7.39
CA ALA A 236 -5.00 15.56 8.07
C ALA A 236 -5.00 17.09 8.07
N ALA A 237 -3.83 17.73 8.25
CA ALA A 237 -3.69 19.18 8.22
C ALA A 237 -3.97 19.76 6.82
N ILE A 238 -3.46 19.14 5.75
CA ILE A 238 -3.74 19.52 4.36
C ILE A 238 -5.24 19.39 4.03
N VAL A 239 -5.87 18.29 4.44
CA VAL A 239 -7.32 18.09 4.30
C VAL A 239 -8.09 19.19 5.03
N GLY A 240 -7.71 19.50 6.28
CA GLY A 240 -8.35 20.52 7.10
C GLY A 240 -8.26 21.94 6.52
N GLN A 241 -7.25 22.21 5.70
CA GLN A 241 -7.10 23.46 4.96
C GLN A 241 -7.77 23.46 3.58
N GLY A 242 -8.40 22.34 3.17
CA GLY A 242 -9.08 22.22 1.89
C GLY A 242 -8.12 22.15 0.68
N MET A 243 -6.84 21.86 0.89
CA MET A 243 -5.81 21.87 -0.17
C MET A 243 -5.61 20.51 -0.86
N LEU A 244 -6.41 19.52 -0.48
CA LEU A 244 -6.27 18.12 -0.86
C LEU A 244 -6.20 17.85 -2.36
N ASP A 245 -7.00 18.58 -3.15
CA ASP A 245 -7.06 18.44 -4.61
C ASP A 245 -6.03 19.32 -5.34
N SER A 246 -5.21 20.07 -4.59
CA SER A 246 -4.33 21.12 -5.12
C SER A 246 -2.85 20.93 -4.81
N VAL A 247 -2.48 19.94 -4.00
CA VAL A 247 -1.08 19.63 -3.67
C VAL A 247 -0.79 18.15 -3.84
N ALA A 248 0.48 17.80 -4.03
CA ALA A 248 0.95 16.41 -3.86
C ALA A 248 1.75 16.29 -2.57
N LEU A 249 1.66 15.13 -1.92
CA LEU A 249 2.51 14.76 -0.80
C LEU A 249 3.32 13.53 -1.19
N ILE A 250 4.65 13.62 -1.09
CA ILE A 250 5.56 12.51 -1.38
C ILE A 250 6.46 12.22 -0.18
N THR A 251 6.73 10.95 0.08
CA THR A 251 7.63 10.53 1.17
C THR A 251 8.30 9.19 0.92
N ASP A 252 9.52 9.04 1.45
CA ASP A 252 10.19 7.74 1.60
C ASP A 252 9.63 6.92 2.79
N GLY A 253 8.84 7.54 3.67
CA GLY A 253 8.05 6.90 4.72
C GLY A 253 6.68 6.42 4.26
N ARG A 254 5.67 6.52 5.14
CA ARG A 254 4.28 6.12 4.85
C ARG A 254 3.30 7.22 5.25
N PHE A 255 2.19 7.32 4.54
CA PHE A 255 1.06 8.17 4.91
C PHE A 255 -0.14 7.34 5.32
N SER A 256 -0.88 7.79 6.33
CA SER A 256 -2.06 7.06 6.80
C SER A 256 -3.28 7.31 5.94
N GLY A 257 -4.06 6.24 5.72
CA GLY A 257 -5.03 6.08 4.63
C GLY A 257 -6.30 6.95 4.64
N GLY A 258 -6.40 7.97 5.49
CA GLY A 258 -7.52 8.93 5.48
C GLY A 258 -7.45 10.00 4.39
N SER A 259 -6.38 9.98 3.57
CA SER A 259 -6.07 11.05 2.63
C SER A 259 -6.68 10.77 1.26
N PHE A 260 -7.45 11.73 0.75
CA PHE A 260 -7.80 11.81 -0.67
C PHE A 260 -6.74 12.67 -1.38
N GLY A 261 -6.66 12.71 -2.71
CA GLY A 261 -5.61 13.46 -3.42
C GLY A 261 -4.32 12.68 -3.71
N LEU A 262 -3.32 13.32 -4.34
CA LEU A 262 -2.08 12.68 -4.77
C LEU A 262 -1.10 12.50 -3.61
N VAL A 263 -1.28 11.41 -2.87
CA VAL A 263 -0.44 11.03 -1.74
C VAL A 263 0.38 9.81 -2.11
N VAL A 264 1.70 9.98 -2.15
CA VAL A 264 2.69 8.99 -2.58
C VAL A 264 3.59 8.65 -1.40
N GLY A 265 3.61 7.38 -1.01
CA GLY A 265 4.53 6.86 0.01
C GLY A 265 5.50 5.85 -0.58
N HIS A 266 6.37 5.32 0.28
CA HIS A 266 7.28 4.24 -0.04
C HIS A 266 8.27 4.59 -1.16
N VAL A 267 8.57 5.88 -1.38
CA VAL A 267 9.55 6.29 -2.40
C VAL A 267 10.88 5.60 -2.13
N ALA A 268 11.29 4.76 -3.08
CA ALA A 268 12.50 3.96 -3.00
C ALA A 268 13.42 4.21 -4.22
N PRO A 269 14.75 4.34 -4.01
CA PRO A 269 15.46 4.26 -2.73
C PRO A 269 15.16 5.46 -1.80
N GLU A 270 15.22 5.25 -0.47
CA GLU A 270 14.97 6.31 0.52
C GLU A 270 16.12 7.35 0.60
N ALA A 271 15.86 8.51 1.21
CA ALA A 271 16.86 9.58 1.31
C ALA A 271 18.13 9.16 2.08
N ALA A 272 17.98 8.38 3.16
CA ALA A 272 19.09 8.00 4.05
C ALA A 272 20.11 7.05 3.42
N VAL A 273 19.76 6.42 2.29
CA VAL A 273 20.67 5.57 1.50
C VAL A 273 21.09 6.21 0.17
N GLY A 274 20.80 7.51 0.00
CA GLY A 274 21.20 8.28 -1.17
C GLY A 274 20.24 8.18 -2.35
N GLY A 275 18.98 7.80 -2.12
CA GLY A 275 17.94 7.88 -3.15
C GLY A 275 17.72 9.30 -3.65
N THR A 276 17.18 9.45 -4.86
CA THR A 276 17.01 10.77 -5.50
C THR A 276 16.13 11.73 -4.69
N ILE A 277 15.19 11.22 -3.88
CA ILE A 277 14.41 12.03 -2.93
C ILE A 277 15.30 12.79 -1.92
N GLY A 278 16.46 12.24 -1.57
CA GLY A 278 17.49 12.89 -0.75
C GLY A 278 18.25 14.02 -1.45
N LEU A 279 18.05 14.23 -2.76
CA LEU A 279 18.74 15.22 -3.59
C LEU A 279 17.84 16.37 -4.03
N VAL A 280 16.54 16.31 -3.70
CA VAL A 280 15.58 17.38 -3.97
C VAL A 280 15.96 18.62 -3.16
N GLU A 281 15.95 19.76 -3.81
CA GLU A 281 16.14 21.09 -3.23
C GLU A 281 14.84 21.90 -3.29
N GLU A 282 14.69 22.87 -2.39
CA GLU A 282 13.51 23.74 -2.33
C GLU A 282 13.29 24.44 -3.68
N GLY A 283 12.06 24.38 -4.19
CA GLY A 283 11.67 25.01 -5.46
C GLY A 283 11.97 24.20 -6.73
N ASP A 284 12.66 23.06 -6.64
CA ASP A 284 12.80 22.15 -7.78
C ASP A 284 11.42 21.77 -8.34
N SER A 285 11.27 21.69 -9.66
CA SER A 285 10.02 21.23 -10.24
C SER A 285 9.92 19.69 -10.12
N ILE A 286 8.80 19.21 -9.59
CA ILE A 286 8.49 17.78 -9.52
C ILE A 286 7.17 17.52 -10.24
N THR A 287 7.11 16.45 -11.02
CA THR A 287 5.90 15.93 -11.64
C THR A 287 5.49 14.61 -10.97
N VAL A 288 4.24 14.55 -10.51
CA VAL A 288 3.57 13.32 -10.08
C VAL A 288 2.41 13.07 -11.04
N ASP A 289 2.49 11.99 -11.80
CA ASP A 289 1.52 11.64 -12.83
C ASP A 289 1.02 10.21 -12.63
N ALA A 290 -0.21 10.08 -12.15
CA ALA A 290 -0.85 8.77 -11.93
C ALA A 290 -1.43 8.15 -13.21
N ILE A 291 -1.47 8.88 -14.33
CA ILE A 291 -1.91 8.37 -15.64
C ILE A 291 -0.73 7.64 -16.28
N GLU A 292 0.43 8.30 -16.36
CA GLU A 292 1.67 7.76 -16.92
C GLU A 292 2.48 6.94 -15.90
N LEU A 293 1.99 6.83 -14.66
CA LEU A 293 2.65 6.13 -13.55
C LEU A 293 4.06 6.67 -13.28
N LEU A 294 4.23 7.98 -13.40
CA LEU A 294 5.49 8.70 -13.34
C LEU A 294 5.63 9.51 -12.05
N ILE A 295 6.81 9.44 -11.44
CA ILE A 295 7.26 10.40 -10.43
C ILE A 295 8.66 10.92 -10.78
N GLN A 296 8.75 12.21 -11.11
CA GLN A 296 9.93 12.79 -11.75
C GLN A 296 10.37 14.08 -11.07
N LEU A 297 11.65 14.17 -10.76
CA LEU A 297 12.36 15.40 -10.49
C LEU A 297 12.80 16.02 -11.81
N ASN A 298 12.27 17.20 -12.15
CA ASN A 298 12.50 17.89 -13.42
C ASN A 298 13.80 18.71 -13.37
N VAL A 299 14.90 18.04 -13.03
CA VAL A 299 16.26 18.59 -12.96
C VAL A 299 17.14 17.79 -13.94
N PRO A 300 18.04 18.44 -14.69
CA PRO A 300 18.91 17.71 -15.62
C PRO A 300 19.75 16.64 -14.93
N ASP A 301 19.94 15.49 -15.57
CA ASP A 301 20.70 14.36 -15.01
C ASP A 301 22.12 14.74 -14.54
N ALA A 302 22.76 15.67 -15.25
CA ALA A 302 24.08 16.18 -14.87
C ALA A 302 24.07 16.90 -13.51
N GLU A 303 22.99 17.62 -13.20
CA GLU A 303 22.81 18.30 -11.92
C GLU A 303 22.45 17.31 -10.82
N ILE A 304 21.58 16.33 -11.10
CA ILE A 304 21.30 15.23 -10.16
C ILE A 304 22.59 14.47 -9.82
N ALA A 305 23.42 14.15 -10.82
CA ALA A 305 24.71 13.50 -10.62
C ALA A 305 25.67 14.37 -9.78
N ARG A 306 25.72 15.68 -10.03
CA ARG A 306 26.50 16.63 -9.23
C ARG A 306 26.05 16.62 -7.77
N ARG A 307 24.74 16.75 -7.50
CA ARG A 307 24.17 16.70 -6.14
C ARG A 307 24.45 15.35 -5.47
N ARG A 308 24.31 14.24 -6.20
CA ARG A 308 24.63 12.89 -5.70
C ARG A 308 26.10 12.75 -5.31
N SER A 309 27.02 13.32 -6.08
CA SER A 309 28.47 13.29 -5.75
C SER A 309 28.82 14.10 -4.50
N ALA A 310 28.00 15.10 -4.17
CA ALA A 310 28.13 15.92 -2.97
C ALA A 310 27.32 15.39 -1.77
N TRP A 311 26.52 14.35 -1.97
CA TRP A 311 25.66 13.80 -0.92
C TRP A 311 26.51 13.10 0.16
N VAL A 312 26.23 13.45 1.41
CA VAL A 312 26.86 12.85 2.58
C VAL A 312 25.80 12.08 3.34
N LYS A 313 26.09 10.80 3.60
CA LYS A 313 25.19 9.95 4.39
C LYS A 313 24.94 10.59 5.76
N PRO A 314 23.67 10.83 6.14
CA PRO A 314 23.36 11.43 7.44
C PRO A 314 23.75 10.49 8.58
N GLU A 315 24.10 11.08 9.72
CA GLU A 315 24.34 10.32 10.94
C GLU A 315 23.04 9.64 11.43
N PRO A 316 23.08 8.36 11.82
CA PRO A 316 21.89 7.68 12.33
C PRO A 316 21.32 8.38 13.57
N ARG A 317 20.02 8.69 13.55
CA ARG A 317 19.30 9.25 14.70
C ARG A 317 19.42 8.38 15.96
N TYR A 318 19.44 7.05 15.77
CA TYR A 318 19.63 6.07 16.84
C TYR A 318 20.81 5.14 16.53
N ARG A 319 21.88 5.22 17.31
CA ARG A 319 23.07 4.36 17.15
C ARG A 319 22.93 3.00 17.85
N THR A 320 22.22 2.96 18.97
CA THR A 320 22.04 1.77 19.83
C THR A 320 20.56 1.41 19.96
N GLY A 321 20.27 0.33 20.70
CA GLY A 321 18.89 -0.12 20.92
C GLY A 321 18.23 -0.75 19.71
N VAL A 322 16.92 -0.98 19.79
CA VAL A 322 16.15 -1.68 18.76
C VAL A 322 16.12 -0.93 17.44
N LEU A 323 15.98 0.41 17.45
CA LEU A 323 15.96 1.22 16.23
C LEU A 323 17.33 1.26 15.55
N GLY A 324 18.41 1.32 16.32
CA GLY A 324 19.76 1.20 15.76
C GLY A 324 20.01 -0.19 15.14
N LYS A 325 19.50 -1.27 15.75
CA LYS A 325 19.56 -2.61 15.16
C LYS A 325 18.74 -2.70 13.87
N TYR A 326 17.51 -2.19 13.88
CA TYR A 326 16.61 -2.20 12.74
C TYR A 326 17.23 -1.47 11.54
N ALA A 327 17.69 -0.22 11.73
CA ALA A 327 18.28 0.59 10.67
C ALA A 327 19.54 -0.04 10.02
N ARG A 328 20.22 -0.95 10.71
CA ARG A 328 21.39 -1.69 10.17
C ARG A 328 21.01 -2.91 9.34
N LEU A 329 19.84 -3.48 9.57
CA LEU A 329 19.42 -4.76 8.99
C LEU A 329 18.32 -4.62 7.94
N VAL A 330 17.55 -3.53 8.00
CA VAL A 330 16.35 -3.37 7.19
C VAL A 330 16.67 -3.18 5.70
N GLY A 331 15.95 -3.88 4.84
CA GLY A 331 15.96 -3.71 3.39
C GLY A 331 15.09 -2.54 2.91
N SER A 332 15.09 -2.32 1.59
CA SER A 332 14.26 -1.29 0.96
C SER A 332 12.75 -1.56 1.14
N SER A 333 11.94 -0.50 1.15
CA SER A 333 10.47 -0.61 1.14
C SER A 333 9.95 -1.32 -0.11
N SER A 334 10.63 -1.18 -1.25
CA SER A 334 10.34 -1.90 -2.51
C SER A 334 10.51 -3.42 -2.38
N ARG A 335 11.18 -3.87 -1.31
CA ARG A 335 11.42 -5.28 -0.94
C ARG A 335 10.69 -5.69 0.34
N GLY A 336 9.76 -4.87 0.83
CA GLY A 336 8.97 -5.18 2.03
C GLY A 336 9.63 -4.79 3.36
N ALA A 337 10.77 -4.08 3.35
CA ALA A 337 11.49 -3.66 4.57
C ALA A 337 11.75 -4.82 5.56
N VAL A 338 12.12 -6.00 5.04
CA VAL A 338 12.53 -7.15 5.85
C VAL A 338 13.89 -6.93 6.51
N THR A 339 14.22 -7.70 7.54
CA THR A 339 15.41 -7.48 8.40
C THR A 339 16.34 -8.68 8.52
N ASP A 340 16.17 -9.67 7.65
CA ASP A 340 16.87 -10.96 7.66
C ASP A 340 17.49 -11.31 6.30
N GLU A 341 17.59 -10.34 5.37
CA GLU A 341 18.34 -10.52 4.13
C GLU A 341 19.85 -10.58 4.42
N ILE A 342 20.48 -11.72 4.09
CA ILE A 342 21.94 -11.94 4.11
C ILE A 342 22.53 -11.58 2.75
#